data_AF-A0A8S3IFD2-F1
#
_entry.id   AF-A0A8S3IFD2-F1
#
_cell.length_a   1.000
_cell.length_b   1.000
_cell.length_c   1.000
_cell.angle_alpha   90.00
_cell.angle_beta   90.00
_cell.angle_gamma   90.00
#
_symmetry.space_group_name_H-M   'P 1'
#
loop_
_entity.id
_entity.type
_entity.pdbx_description
1 polymer ?
#
loop_
_entity_poly.entity_id
_entity_poly.type
_entity_poly.pdbx_seq_one_letter_code
_entity_poly.pdbx_strand_id
1 'polypeptide(L)'
;ELKVFKEITEIYILIPALLGLKGNLEMTLASRLSTHANIGTMDNRSELKILIIGNIILIQLQAIVIGFLAAIISVFISRIAQGQFNFHHALVLCSSSVSTASIASSVLCLIMITIIVLSHKTCINPDNIATPIAESLGDLITLVILSIIGSFIFKTISM
;
A
#
# COMPACT_ATOMS: atom_id res chain seq x y z
N GLU A 1 -23.60 22.06 15.40
CA GLU A 1 -23.79 20.80 14.66
C GLU A 1 -23.58 21.08 13.17
N LEU A 2 -22.46 20.65 12.59
CA LEU A 2 -22.15 20.96 11.18
C LEU A 2 -22.11 19.68 10.32
N LYS A 3 -22.87 19.79 9.22
CA LYS A 3 -23.41 18.77 8.32
C LYS A 3 -22.39 17.97 7.50
N VAL A 4 -21.09 18.14 7.74
CA VAL A 4 -20.03 17.38 7.04
C VAL A 4 -19.79 16.01 7.69
N PHE A 5 -20.18 15.85 8.96
CA PHE A 5 -19.95 14.63 9.75
C PHE A 5 -21.06 13.58 9.65
N LYS A 6 -22.08 13.80 8.82
CA LYS A 6 -23.19 12.86 8.68
C LYS A 6 -23.09 11.91 7.49
N GLU A 7 -22.09 12.03 6.61
CA GLU A 7 -22.17 11.41 5.27
C GLU A 7 -20.91 10.70 4.73
N ILE A 8 -19.85 10.50 5.51
CA ILE A 8 -18.69 9.71 5.02
C ILE A 8 -18.12 8.81 6.12
N THR A 9 -18.89 7.80 6.51
CA THR A 9 -18.45 6.75 7.45
C THR A 9 -17.62 5.68 6.73
N GLU A 10 -17.71 5.62 5.40
CA GLU A 10 -17.15 4.56 4.56
C GLU A 10 -15.62 4.65 4.40
N ILE A 11 -15.04 5.87 4.43
CA ILE A 11 -13.56 6.04 4.40
C ILE A 11 -12.92 5.38 5.64
N TYR A 12 -13.58 5.44 6.80
CA TYR A 12 -13.07 4.90 8.06
C TYR A 12 -12.98 3.37 8.07
N ILE A 13 -13.80 2.69 7.26
CA ILE A 13 -13.80 1.23 7.14
C ILE A 13 -12.81 0.79 6.05
N LEU A 14 -12.75 1.54 4.95
CA LEU A 14 -11.93 1.19 3.79
C LEU A 14 -10.44 1.38 4.07
N ILE A 15 -10.06 2.45 4.77
CA ILE A 15 -8.65 2.78 4.99
C ILE A 15 -7.92 1.66 5.77
N PRO A 16 -8.41 1.18 6.93
CA PRO A 16 -7.80 0.05 7.64
C PRO A 16 -7.77 -1.23 6.81
N ALA A 17 -8.81 -1.49 6.00
CA ALA A 17 -8.87 -2.66 5.13
C ALA A 17 -7.81 -2.60 4.00
N LEU A 18 -7.63 -1.44 3.36
CA LEU A 18 -6.62 -1.23 2.31
C LEU A 18 -5.19 -1.27 2.87
N LEU A 19 -4.99 -0.70 4.06
CA LEU A 19 -3.76 -0.77 4.84
C LEU A 19 -3.37 -2.20 5.17
N GLY A 20 -4.30 -2.96 5.75
CA GLY A 20 -4.11 -4.36 6.09
C GLY A 20 -3.81 -5.20 4.86
N LEU A 21 -4.51 -4.93 3.74
CA LEU A 21 -4.29 -5.64 2.48
C LEU A 21 -2.89 -5.38 1.90
N LYS A 22 -2.35 -4.16 2.06
CA LYS A 22 -1.01 -3.80 1.61
C LYS A 22 0.07 -4.42 2.50
N GLY A 23 -0.04 -4.26 3.82
CA GLY A 23 0.92 -4.82 4.78
C GLY A 23 1.00 -6.34 4.70
N ASN A 24 -0.13 -7.01 4.48
CA ASN A 24 -0.18 -8.46 4.35
C ASN A 24 0.59 -8.97 3.11
N LEU A 25 0.70 -8.17 2.05
CA LEU A 25 1.41 -8.57 0.83
C LEU A 25 2.88 -8.24 0.85
N GLU A 26 3.29 -7.13 1.47
CA GLU A 26 4.71 -6.87 1.74
C GLU A 26 5.28 -7.92 2.70
N MET A 27 4.51 -8.32 3.71
CA MET A 27 4.88 -9.40 4.62
C MET A 27 4.88 -10.77 3.91
N THR A 28 3.89 -11.07 3.07
CA THR A 28 3.86 -12.31 2.27
C THR A 28 5.03 -12.36 1.29
N LEU A 29 5.38 -11.24 0.65
CA LEU A 29 6.56 -11.11 -0.20
C LEU A 29 7.82 -11.45 0.58
N ALA A 30 8.01 -10.80 1.74
CA ALA A 30 9.17 -10.99 2.59
C ALA A 30 9.29 -12.45 3.01
N SER A 31 8.21 -13.06 3.52
CA SER A 31 8.19 -14.47 3.93
C SER A 31 8.52 -15.42 2.77
N ARG A 32 7.98 -15.16 1.56
CA ARG A 32 8.30 -15.96 0.37
C ARG A 32 9.77 -15.84 -0.01
N LEU A 33 10.30 -14.62 -0.12
CA LEU A 33 11.71 -14.44 -0.48
C LEU A 33 12.63 -15.03 0.59
N SER A 34 12.33 -14.84 1.87
CA SER A 34 13.13 -15.41 2.97
C SER A 34 13.11 -16.93 2.96
N THR A 35 11.96 -17.55 2.70
CA THR A 35 11.87 -19.02 2.57
C THR A 35 12.76 -19.52 1.45
N HIS A 36 12.71 -18.86 0.28
CA HIS A 36 13.58 -19.20 -0.84
C HIS A 36 15.06 -18.89 -0.59
N ALA A 37 15.38 -17.89 0.24
CA ALA A 37 16.73 -17.61 0.68
C ALA A 37 17.26 -18.72 1.62
N ASN A 38 16.42 -19.21 2.54
CA ASN A 38 16.79 -20.25 3.50
C ASN A 38 16.89 -21.65 2.87
N ILE A 39 16.09 -21.93 1.83
CA ILE A 39 16.16 -23.18 1.05
C ILE A 39 17.38 -23.19 0.10
N GLY A 40 18.10 -22.07 -0.03
CA GLY A 40 19.25 -21.94 -0.94
C GLY A 40 18.87 -21.72 -2.41
N THR A 41 17.58 -21.56 -2.70
CA THR A 41 17.05 -21.31 -4.06
C THR A 41 17.50 -19.95 -4.61
N MET A 42 17.91 -19.02 -3.74
CA MET A 42 18.46 -17.72 -4.13
C MET A 42 19.85 -17.78 -4.77
N ASP A 43 20.60 -18.88 -4.62
CA ASP A 43 21.92 -19.04 -5.24
C ASP A 43 21.79 -19.16 -6.78
N ASN A 44 20.67 -19.68 -7.26
CA ASN A 44 20.36 -19.74 -8.67
C ASN A 44 19.76 -18.42 -9.18
N ARG A 45 20.55 -17.68 -9.97
CA ARG A 45 20.16 -16.37 -10.53
C ARG A 45 18.88 -16.43 -11.37
N SER A 46 18.58 -17.56 -12.02
CA SER A 46 17.39 -17.72 -12.84
C SER A 46 16.12 -17.83 -12.00
N GLU A 47 16.16 -18.64 -10.92
CA GLU A 47 15.03 -18.78 -10.00
C GLU A 47 14.80 -17.50 -9.20
N LEU A 48 15.87 -16.85 -8.74
CA LEU A 48 15.80 -15.54 -8.09
C LEU A 48 15.12 -14.49 -8.97
N LYS A 49 15.46 -14.44 -10.27
CA LYS A 49 14.83 -13.50 -11.21
C LYS A 49 13.35 -13.79 -11.40
N ILE A 50 12.96 -15.05 -11.59
CA ILE A 50 11.55 -15.45 -11.73
C ILE A 50 10.76 -15.04 -10.50
N LEU A 51 11.32 -15.28 -9.32
CA LEU A 51 10.69 -14.97 -8.04
C LEU A 51 10.53 -13.45 -7.85
N ILE A 52 11.58 -12.66 -8.14
CA ILE A 52 11.53 -11.19 -8.09
C ILE A 52 10.50 -10.64 -9.08
N ILE A 53 10.54 -11.08 -10.35
CA ILE A 53 9.65 -10.59 -11.40
C ILE A 53 8.19 -10.94 -11.07
N GLY A 54 7.92 -12.18 -10.66
CA GLY A 54 6.57 -12.61 -10.30
C GLY A 54 5.98 -11.79 -9.16
N ASN A 55 6.80 -11.42 -8.17
CA ASN A 55 6.36 -10.61 -7.06
C ASN A 55 6.18 -9.11 -7.41
N ILE A 56 7.03 -8.56 -8.29
CA ILE A 56 6.84 -7.21 -8.84
C ILE A 56 5.49 -7.14 -9.57
N ILE A 57 5.19 -8.15 -10.41
CA ILE A 57 3.92 -8.22 -11.14
C ILE A 57 2.73 -8.29 -10.17
N LEU A 58 2.82 -9.15 -9.14
CA LEU A 58 1.76 -9.28 -8.13
C LEU A 58 1.50 -7.97 -7.39
N ILE A 59 2.55 -7.28 -6.93
CA ILE A 59 2.43 -6.00 -6.21
C ILE A 59 1.85 -4.92 -7.11
N GLN A 60 2.25 -4.87 -8.39
CA GLN A 60 1.72 -3.88 -9.32
C GLN A 60 0.26 -4.13 -9.70
N LEU A 61 -0.14 -5.38 -9.92
CA LEU A 61 -1.54 -5.72 -10.10
C LEU A 61 -2.37 -5.28 -8.90
N GLN A 62 -1.87 -5.51 -7.69
CA GLN A 62 -2.57 -5.09 -6.49
C GLN A 62 -2.63 -3.57 -6.35
N ALA A 63 -1.55 -2.85 -6.62
CA ALA A 63 -1.50 -1.39 -6.56
C ALA A 63 -2.52 -0.75 -7.50
N ILE A 64 -2.68 -1.31 -8.70
CA ILE A 64 -3.69 -0.89 -9.67
C ILE A 64 -5.09 -1.15 -9.12
N VAL A 65 -5.35 -2.34 -8.58
CA VAL A 65 -6.65 -2.69 -7.98
C VAL A 65 -6.99 -1.75 -6.81
N ILE A 66 -6.05 -1.53 -5.90
CA ILE A 66 -6.24 -0.62 -4.75
C ILE A 66 -6.47 0.82 -5.22
N GLY A 67 -5.63 1.34 -6.12
CA GLY A 67 -5.78 2.69 -6.66
C GLY A 67 -7.11 2.89 -7.41
N PHE A 68 -7.57 1.85 -8.12
CA PHE A 68 -8.85 1.88 -8.80
C PHE A 68 -10.04 1.84 -7.82
N LEU A 69 -9.98 0.99 -6.78
CA LEU A 69 -10.99 1.00 -5.73
C LEU A 69 -11.04 2.35 -5.00
N ALA A 70 -9.88 2.91 -4.67
CA ALA A 70 -9.77 4.23 -4.04
C ALA A 70 -10.37 5.33 -4.93
N ALA A 71 -10.14 5.26 -6.24
CA ALA A 71 -10.76 6.16 -7.20
C ALA A 71 -12.28 6.04 -7.26
N ILE A 72 -12.82 4.82 -7.33
CA ILE A 72 -14.27 4.58 -7.32
C ILE A 72 -14.90 5.19 -6.07
N ILE A 73 -14.28 4.95 -4.91
CA ILE A 73 -14.80 5.42 -3.63
C ILE A 73 -14.70 6.93 -3.53
N SER A 74 -13.59 7.53 -3.97
CA SER A 74 -13.42 8.99 -4.04
C SER A 74 -14.44 9.65 -4.97
N VAL A 75 -14.78 9.02 -6.10
CA VAL A 75 -15.84 9.48 -7.01
C VAL A 75 -17.22 9.37 -6.37
N PHE A 76 -17.49 8.27 -5.67
CA PHE A 76 -18.77 8.07 -4.97
C PHE A 76 -18.97 9.12 -3.87
N ILE A 77 -17.92 9.38 -3.09
CA ILE A 77 -17.90 10.43 -2.06
C ILE A 77 -18.06 11.81 -2.68
N SER A 78 -17.35 12.12 -3.77
CA SER A 78 -17.45 13.41 -4.46
C SER A 78 -18.86 13.64 -5.01
N ARG A 79 -19.52 12.59 -5.50
CA ARG A 79 -20.91 12.65 -5.99
C ARG A 79 -21.89 12.95 -4.86
N ILE A 80 -21.72 12.35 -3.69
CA ILE A 80 -22.56 12.59 -2.52
C ILE A 80 -22.35 14.03 -2.00
N ALA A 81 -21.10 14.46 -1.84
CA ALA A 81 -20.76 15.74 -1.23
C ALA A 81 -21.10 16.98 -2.10
N GLN A 82 -20.93 16.89 -3.42
CA GLN A 82 -21.08 18.04 -4.33
C GLN A 82 -22.35 17.98 -5.20
N GLY A 83 -23.07 16.85 -5.21
CA GLY A 83 -24.34 16.67 -5.94
C GLY A 83 -24.25 16.70 -7.47
N GLN A 84 -23.09 17.00 -8.05
CA GLN A 84 -22.87 17.00 -9.49
C GLN A 84 -21.80 15.99 -9.91
N PHE A 85 -22.13 15.18 -10.92
CA PHE A 85 -21.21 14.19 -11.47
C PHE A 85 -20.40 14.81 -12.61
N ASN A 86 -19.16 15.22 -12.31
CA ASN A 86 -18.24 15.69 -13.35
C ASN A 86 -17.33 14.54 -13.81
N PHE A 87 -17.55 14.08 -15.05
CA PHE A 87 -16.78 12.99 -15.65
C PHE A 87 -15.28 13.29 -15.72
N HIS A 88 -14.89 14.55 -15.97
CA HIS A 88 -13.48 14.97 -15.99
C HIS A 88 -12.83 14.84 -14.60
N HIS A 89 -13.54 15.22 -13.54
CA HIS A 89 -13.02 15.12 -12.17
C HIS A 89 -12.84 13.66 -11.76
N ALA A 90 -13.79 12.79 -12.13
CA ALA A 90 -13.70 11.35 -11.89
C ALA A 90 -12.52 10.70 -12.63
N LEU A 91 -12.28 11.10 -13.89
CA LEU A 91 -11.19 10.58 -14.70
C LEU A 91 -9.82 11.02 -14.14
N VAL A 92 -9.70 12.28 -13.70
CA VAL A 92 -8.48 12.81 -13.06
C VAL A 92 -8.23 12.16 -11.70
N LEU A 93 -9.26 11.94 -10.88
CA LEU A 93 -9.13 11.20 -9.62
C LEU A 93 -8.69 9.75 -9.85
N CYS A 94 -9.25 9.10 -10.88
CA CYS A 94 -8.87 7.74 -11.24
C CYS A 94 -7.43 7.64 -11.72
N SER A 95 -7.03 8.51 -12.65
CA SER A 95 -5.67 8.50 -13.19
C SER A 95 -4.64 8.85 -12.11
N SER A 96 -4.90 9.87 -11.28
CA SER A 96 -4.00 10.28 -10.20
C SER A 96 -3.90 9.24 -9.09
N SER A 97 -5.00 8.60 -8.70
CA SER A 97 -4.99 7.57 -7.66
C SER A 97 -4.25 6.31 -8.11
N VAL A 98 -4.55 5.80 -9.31
CA VAL A 98 -3.90 4.60 -9.86
C VAL A 98 -2.42 4.85 -10.11
N SER A 99 -2.04 6.00 -10.69
CA SER A 99 -0.63 6.33 -10.90
C SER A 99 0.12 6.49 -9.59
N THR A 100 -0.44 7.18 -8.60
CA THR A 100 0.17 7.35 -7.27
C THR A 100 0.37 6.00 -6.58
N ALA A 101 -0.67 5.15 -6.56
CA ALA A 101 -0.58 3.82 -5.96
C ALA A 101 0.47 2.95 -6.67
N SER A 102 0.49 2.97 -8.00
CA SER A 102 1.44 2.21 -8.82
C SER A 102 2.89 2.63 -8.61
N ILE A 103 3.16 3.94 -8.54
CA ILE A 103 4.51 4.48 -8.29
C ILE A 103 4.96 4.14 -6.87
N ALA A 104 4.10 4.37 -5.88
CA ALA A 104 4.42 4.09 -4.48
C ALA A 104 4.75 2.60 -4.26
N SER A 105 3.93 1.71 -4.81
CA SER A 105 4.14 0.26 -4.71
C SER A 105 5.39 -0.21 -5.46
N SER A 106 5.70 0.37 -6.62
CA SER A 106 6.94 0.07 -7.35
C SER A 106 8.19 0.44 -6.54
N VAL A 107 8.21 1.63 -5.92
CA VAL A 107 9.33 2.09 -5.11
C VAL A 107 9.54 1.20 -3.88
N LEU A 108 8.46 0.90 -3.16
CA LEU A 108 8.51 0.02 -1.99
C LEU A 108 8.98 -1.39 -2.35
N CYS A 109 8.49 -1.94 -3.47
CA CYS A 109 8.89 -3.25 -3.95
C CYS A 109 10.40 -3.31 -4.24
N LEU A 110 10.95 -2.29 -4.91
CA LEU A 110 12.40 -2.20 -5.18
C LEU A 110 13.22 -2.12 -3.89
N ILE A 111 12.77 -1.34 -2.91
CA ILE A 111 13.42 -1.24 -1.60
C ILE A 111 13.44 -2.60 -0.90
N MET A 112 12.30 -3.28 -0.81
CA MET A 112 12.19 -4.58 -0.15
C MET A 112 13.03 -5.67 -0.83
N ILE A 113 12.96 -5.77 -2.16
CA ILE A 113 13.80 -6.70 -2.92
C ILE A 113 15.29 -6.42 -2.67
N THR A 114 15.69 -5.15 -2.68
CA THR A 114 17.09 -4.75 -2.44
C THR A 114 17.55 -5.19 -1.05
N ILE A 115 16.75 -4.91 -0.02
CA ILE A 115 17.06 -5.29 1.37
C ILE A 115 17.21 -6.80 1.49
N ILE A 116 16.29 -7.58 0.93
CA ILE A 116 16.30 -9.04 1.06
C ILE A 116 17.49 -9.65 0.31
N VAL A 117 17.75 -9.19 -0.93
CA VAL A 117 18.92 -9.66 -1.72
C VAL A 117 20.23 -9.24 -1.05
N LEU A 118 20.30 -8.05 -0.47
CA LEU A 118 21.49 -7.58 0.24
C LEU A 118 21.73 -8.39 1.51
N SER A 119 20.68 -8.63 2.31
CA SER A 119 20.74 -9.47 3.52
C SER A 119 21.30 -10.84 3.19
N HIS A 120 20.75 -11.49 2.15
CA HIS A 120 21.22 -12.79 1.68
C HIS A 120 22.69 -12.75 1.23
N LYS A 121 23.11 -11.72 0.48
CA LYS A 121 24.52 -11.54 0.08
C LYS A 121 25.47 -11.33 1.26
N THR A 122 25.01 -10.72 2.34
CA THR A 122 25.80 -10.50 3.56
C THR A 122 25.78 -11.71 4.51
N CYS A 123 25.21 -12.84 4.10
CA CYS A 123 24.98 -14.02 4.94
C CYS A 123 24.17 -13.73 6.22
N ILE A 124 23.39 -12.64 6.21
CA ILE A 124 22.46 -12.30 7.29
C ILE A 124 21.11 -12.90 6.93
N ASN A 125 20.49 -13.60 7.89
CA ASN A 125 19.18 -14.20 7.68
C ASN A 125 18.17 -13.10 7.30
N PRO A 126 17.59 -13.15 6.08
CA PRO A 126 16.65 -12.13 5.64
C PRO A 126 15.41 -12.00 6.54
N ASP A 127 15.03 -13.04 7.29
CA ASP A 127 13.92 -12.94 8.26
C ASP A 127 14.23 -11.98 9.42
N ASN A 128 15.49 -11.84 9.83
CA ASN A 128 15.89 -10.92 10.89
C ASN A 128 15.85 -9.45 10.47
N ILE A 129 15.85 -9.17 9.17
CA ILE A 129 15.84 -7.79 8.64
C ILE A 129 14.47 -7.47 8.02
N ALA A 130 13.94 -8.36 7.18
CA ALA A 130 12.72 -8.13 6.41
C ALA A 130 11.48 -8.07 7.31
N THR A 131 11.41 -8.91 8.35
CA THR A 131 10.27 -8.93 9.29
C THR A 131 10.12 -7.63 10.08
N PRO A 132 11.14 -7.13 10.82
CA PRO A 132 11.00 -5.88 11.56
C PRO A 132 10.83 -4.66 10.64
N ILE A 133 11.38 -4.69 9.43
CA ILE A 133 11.19 -3.60 8.45
C ILE A 133 9.75 -3.59 7.92
N ALA A 134 9.20 -4.76 7.54
CA ALA A 134 7.81 -4.87 7.12
C ALA A 134 6.85 -4.44 8.24
N GLU A 135 7.13 -4.83 9.48
CA GLU A 135 6.35 -4.46 10.65
C GLU A 135 6.43 -2.95 10.94
N SER A 136 7.64 -2.37 10.95
CA SER A 136 7.85 -0.94 11.17
C SER A 136 7.22 -0.06 10.08
N LEU A 137 7.24 -0.51 8.83
CA LEU A 137 6.56 0.17 7.72
C LEU A 137 5.03 0.09 7.88
N GLY A 138 4.50 -1.07 8.28
CA GLY A 138 3.09 -1.21 8.63
C GLY A 138 2.67 -0.22 9.72
N ASP A 139 3.47 -0.10 10.77
CA ASP A 139 3.24 0.82 11.88
C ASP A 139 3.33 2.30 11.45
N LEU A 140 4.35 2.67 10.67
CA LEU A 140 4.52 4.03 10.18
C LEU A 140 3.31 4.46 9.34
N ILE A 141 2.82 3.59 8.45
CA ILE A 141 1.67 3.91 7.60
C ILE A 141 0.41 4.03 8.47
N THR A 142 0.25 3.16 9.47
CA THR A 142 -0.85 3.24 10.44
C THR A 142 -0.84 4.57 11.19
N LEU A 143 0.34 5.01 11.64
CA LEU A 143 0.53 6.30 12.32
C LEU A 143 0.26 7.51 11.42
N VAL A 144 0.75 7.50 10.18
CA VAL A 144 0.51 8.58 9.21
C VAL A 144 -0.99 8.73 8.96
N ILE A 145 -1.70 7.61 8.79
CA ILE A 145 -3.14 7.62 8.57
C ILE A 145 -3.88 8.09 9.81
N LEU A 146 -3.51 7.60 11.00
CA LEU A 146 -4.07 8.08 12.26
C LEU A 146 -3.85 9.59 12.44
N SER A 147 -2.69 10.10 12.03
CA SER A 147 -2.35 11.53 12.07
C SER A 147 -3.20 12.37 11.12
N ILE A 148 -3.42 11.90 9.89
CA ILE A 148 -4.29 12.58 8.91
C ILE A 148 -5.73 12.62 9.43
N ILE A 149 -6.23 11.50 9.94
CA ILE A 149 -7.57 11.40 10.52
C ILE A 149 -7.70 12.33 11.74
N GLY A 150 -6.72 12.26 12.65
CA GLY A 150 -6.69 13.09 13.85
C GLY A 150 -6.65 14.59 13.51
N SER A 151 -5.86 14.98 12.51
CA SER A 151 -5.79 16.37 12.03
C SER A 151 -7.12 16.84 11.42
N PHE A 152 -7.82 15.96 10.70
CA PHE A 152 -9.13 16.27 10.12
C PHE A 152 -10.21 16.42 11.20
N ILE A 153 -10.24 15.50 12.17
CA ILE A 153 -11.15 15.56 13.32
C ILE A 153 -10.89 16.83 14.14
N PHE A 154 -9.63 17.11 14.47
CA PHE A 154 -9.24 18.30 15.23
C PHE A 154 -9.62 19.58 14.50
N LYS A 155 -9.32 19.68 13.20
CA LYS A 155 -9.66 20.84 12.38
C LYS A 155 -11.16 21.08 12.30
N THR A 156 -11.98 20.04 12.34
CA THR A 156 -13.44 20.24 12.30
C THR A 156 -14.09 20.44 13.67
N ILE A 157 -13.45 20.00 14.76
CA ILE A 157 -13.88 20.36 16.11
C ILE A 157 -13.46 21.81 16.45
N SER A 158 -12.32 22.27 15.91
CA SER A 158 -11.77 23.60 16.13
C SER A 158 -12.39 24.71 15.25
N MET A 159 -13.32 24.38 14.35
CA MET A 159 -13.94 25.29 13.39
C MET A 159 -15.46 25.36 13.61
#